data_AF-A0A0G4I8M6-F1
#
_entry.id   AF-A0A0G4I8M6-F1
#
_cell.length_a   1.000
_cell.length_b   1.000
_cell.length_c   1.000
_cell.angle_alpha   90.00
_cell.angle_beta   90.00
_cell.angle_gamma   90.00
#
_symmetry.space_group_name_H-M   'P 1'
#
loop_
_entity.id
_entity.type
_entity.pdbx_description
1 polymer ?
#
loop_
_entity_poly.entity_id
_entity_poly.type
_entity_poly.pdbx_seq_one_letter_code
_entity_poly.pdbx_strand_id
1 'polypeptide(L)'
;MGVREKAEKWYTDMDDWFANAQTASECQLGLAKSYLSPELKDWFDLVKLEDGIGFRDWPALKDTLLRQYRDKHVRRAAKKKIAILRCTGTVSDYNNKFDVEALKLKKAGMSE
;
A
#
# COMPACT_ATOMS: atom_id res chain seq x y z
N MET A 1 10.43 4.76 13.71
CA MET A 1 9.96 4.06 12.50
C MET A 1 8.49 4.35 12.29
N GLY A 2 8.10 4.77 11.10
CA GLY A 2 6.69 4.87 10.72
C GLY A 2 6.05 3.48 10.54
N VAL A 3 4.72 3.41 10.55
CA VAL A 3 3.96 2.16 10.34
C VAL A 3 4.42 1.41 9.07
N ARG A 4 4.78 2.15 8.01
CA ARG A 4 5.33 1.57 6.77
C ARG A 4 6.64 0.83 7.00
N GLU A 5 7.62 1.46 7.65
CA GLU A 5 8.93 0.84 7.90
C GLU A 5 8.81 -0.36 8.83
N LYS A 6 7.88 -0.31 9.79
CA LYS A 6 7.55 -1.44 10.65
C LYS A 6 6.92 -2.59 9.86
N ALA A 7 6.00 -2.29 8.95
CA ALA A 7 5.39 -3.28 8.06
C ALA A 7 6.40 -3.87 7.07
N GLU A 8 7.30 -3.03 6.54
CA GLU A 8 8.35 -3.44 5.61
C GLU A 8 9.33 -4.41 6.26
N LYS A 9 9.77 -4.06 7.46
CA LYS A 9 10.61 -4.92 8.27
C LYS A 9 9.89 -6.23 8.63
N TRP A 10 8.63 -6.14 9.08
CA TRP A 10 7.86 -7.31 9.48
C TRP A 10 7.69 -8.33 8.36
N TYR A 11 7.34 -7.93 7.12
CA TYR A 11 7.22 -8.91 6.05
C TYR A 11 8.56 -9.55 5.69
N THR A 12 9.66 -8.78 5.75
CA THR A 12 11.01 -9.28 5.46
C THR A 12 11.43 -10.30 6.51
N ASP A 13 11.26 -9.97 7.79
CA ASP A 13 11.56 -10.85 8.91
C ASP A 13 10.74 -12.15 8.82
N MET A 14 9.46 -12.06 8.42
CA MET A 14 8.59 -13.23 8.23
C MET A 14 8.99 -14.07 7.01
N ASP A 15 9.35 -13.46 5.87
CA ASP A 15 9.81 -14.16 4.67
C ASP A 15 11.10 -14.95 4.96
N ASP A 16 12.06 -14.32 5.63
CA ASP A 16 13.31 -14.97 6.05
C ASP A 16 13.02 -16.12 7.02
N TRP A 17 12.11 -15.92 7.98
CA TRP A 17 11.71 -16.97 8.90
C TRP A 17 11.04 -18.15 8.20
N PHE A 18 10.10 -17.89 7.27
CA PHE A 18 9.44 -18.95 6.50
C PHE A 18 10.42 -19.74 5.64
N ALA A 19 11.38 -19.06 5.00
CA ALA A 19 12.41 -19.71 4.21
C ALA A 19 13.32 -20.59 5.07
N ASN A 20 13.76 -20.07 6.23
CA ASN A 20 14.64 -20.79 7.15
C ASN A 20 13.95 -21.98 7.82
N ALA A 21 12.68 -21.83 8.20
CA ALA A 21 11.89 -22.86 8.85
C ALA A 21 11.23 -23.84 7.87
N GLN A 22 11.36 -23.62 6.56
CA GLN A 22 10.68 -24.39 5.51
C GLN A 22 9.16 -24.47 5.73
N THR A 23 8.57 -23.35 6.16
CA THR A 23 7.16 -23.30 6.55
C THR A 23 6.26 -23.52 5.34
N ALA A 24 5.37 -24.51 5.45
CA ALA A 24 4.37 -24.81 4.42
C ALA A 24 3.48 -23.60 4.12
N SER A 25 3.23 -23.35 2.83
CA SER A 25 2.58 -22.13 2.32
C SER A 25 1.23 -21.83 2.95
N GLU A 26 0.44 -22.86 3.20
CA GLU A 26 -0.88 -22.87 3.82
C GLU A 26 -0.86 -22.37 5.27
N CYS A 27 0.27 -22.55 5.97
CA CYS A 27 0.44 -22.13 7.36
C CYS A 27 0.99 -20.70 7.48
N GLN A 28 1.64 -20.18 6.44
CA GLN A 28 2.37 -18.91 6.48
C GLN A 28 1.47 -17.75 6.88
N LEU A 29 0.31 -17.61 6.25
CA LEU A 29 -0.60 -16.50 6.55
C LEU A 29 -1.12 -16.53 8.00
N GLY A 30 -1.45 -17.73 8.51
CA GLY A 30 -1.93 -17.90 9.88
C GLY A 30 -0.85 -17.54 10.90
N LEU A 31 0.37 -18.02 10.66
CA LEU A 31 1.53 -17.72 11.51
C LEU A 31 1.85 -16.24 11.48
N ALA A 32 1.96 -15.62 10.30
CA ALA A 32 2.22 -14.19 10.20
C ALA A 32 1.21 -13.36 11.00
N LYS A 33 -0.09 -13.64 10.88
CA LYS A 33 -1.14 -12.94 11.64
C LYS A 33 -0.93 -13.02 13.16
N SER A 34 -0.42 -14.13 13.68
CA SER A 34 -0.14 -14.29 15.11
C SER A 34 1.02 -13.42 15.61
N TYR A 35 1.92 -12.99 14.72
CA TYR A 35 3.08 -12.15 15.04
C TYR A 35 2.87 -10.66 14.73
N LEU A 36 1.63 -10.24 14.41
CA LEU A 36 1.34 -8.83 14.23
C LEU A 36 1.45 -8.08 15.56
N SER A 37 2.23 -7.00 15.57
CA SER A 37 2.18 -6.04 16.67
C SER A 37 0.82 -5.32 16.71
N PRO A 38 0.39 -4.75 17.85
CA PRO A 38 -0.88 -4.03 17.94
C PRO A 38 -1.04 -2.95 16.85
N GLU A 39 0.01 -2.17 16.61
CA GLU A 39 -0.01 -1.13 15.57
C GLU A 39 -0.19 -1.69 14.15
N LEU A 40 0.43 -2.84 13.85
CA LEU A 40 0.29 -3.51 12.56
C LEU A 40 -1.06 -4.21 12.45
N LYS A 41 -1.61 -4.70 13.55
CA LYS A 41 -2.93 -5.34 13.62
C LYS A 41 -4.04 -4.33 13.36
N ASP A 42 -4.02 -3.18 14.04
CA ASP A 42 -4.98 -2.09 13.81
C ASP A 42 -4.94 -1.64 12.34
N TRP A 43 -3.73 -1.53 11.78
CA TRP A 43 -3.57 -1.22 10.37
C TRP A 43 -4.10 -2.34 9.45
N PHE A 44 -3.83 -3.60 9.76
CA PHE A 44 -4.31 -4.76 8.99
C PHE A 44 -5.83 -4.84 8.97
N ASP A 45 -6.48 -4.60 10.11
CA ASP A 45 -7.93 -4.58 10.23
C ASP A 45 -8.55 -3.43 9.42
N LEU A 46 -7.88 -2.27 9.35
CA LEU A 46 -8.27 -1.18 8.45
C LEU A 46 -8.17 -1.57 6.97
N VAL A 47 -7.07 -2.22 6.55
CA VAL A 47 -6.90 -2.70 5.16
C VAL A 47 -8.02 -3.67 4.79
N LYS A 48 -8.32 -4.62 5.68
CA LYS A 48 -9.38 -5.62 5.48
C LYS A 48 -10.77 -4.98 5.32
N LEU A 49 -11.03 -3.90 6.05
CA LEU A 49 -12.29 -3.13 5.93
C LEU A 49 -12.38 -2.36 4.62
N GLU A 50 -11.28 -1.78 4.14
CA GLU A 50 -11.25 -1.00 2.89
C GLU A 50 -11.37 -1.88 1.64
N ASP A 51 -10.66 -3.02 1.60
CA ASP A 51 -10.63 -3.89 0.42
C ASP A 51 -11.72 -4.98 0.42
N GLY A 52 -12.46 -5.16 1.53
CA GLY A 52 -13.57 -6.13 1.65
C GLY A 52 -13.19 -7.60 1.48
N ILE A 53 -11.90 -7.89 1.27
CA ILE A 53 -11.37 -9.21 0.95
C ILE A 53 -10.59 -9.76 2.14
N GLY A 54 -10.91 -11.00 2.53
CA GLY A 54 -10.00 -11.79 3.36
C GLY A 54 -8.82 -12.28 2.52
N PHE A 55 -7.59 -12.04 2.97
CA PHE A 55 -6.40 -12.56 2.30
C PHE A 55 -6.42 -14.09 2.23
N ARG A 56 -6.25 -14.63 1.02
CA ARG A 56 -6.22 -16.08 0.75
C ARG A 56 -4.95 -16.73 1.28
N ASP A 57 -3.81 -16.09 1.04
CA ASP A 57 -2.48 -16.60 1.34
C ASP A 57 -1.51 -15.46 1.70
N TRP A 58 -0.30 -15.84 2.07
CA TRP A 58 0.76 -14.90 2.46
C TRP A 58 1.17 -13.96 1.29
N PRO A 59 1.37 -14.44 0.05
CA PRO A 59 1.62 -13.57 -1.10
C PRO A 59 0.53 -12.52 -1.35
N ALA A 60 -0.76 -12.90 -1.32
CA ALA A 60 -1.88 -11.99 -1.55
C ALA A 60 -1.93 -10.85 -0.52
N LEU A 61 -1.56 -11.16 0.73
CA LEU A 61 -1.36 -10.14 1.74
C LEU A 61 -0.25 -9.18 1.33
N LYS A 62 0.97 -9.68 1.06
CA LYS A 62 2.13 -8.85 0.71
C LYS A 62 1.83 -7.92 -0.48
N ASP A 63 1.21 -8.44 -1.52
CA ASP A 63 0.85 -7.66 -2.71
C ASP A 63 -0.13 -6.52 -2.37
N THR A 64 -1.14 -6.81 -1.55
CA THR A 64 -2.11 -5.80 -1.11
C THR A 64 -1.43 -4.70 -0.30
N LEU A 65 -0.53 -5.06 0.62
CA LEU A 65 0.22 -4.10 1.42
C LEU A 65 1.09 -3.20 0.54
N LEU A 66 1.85 -3.79 -0.39
CA LEU A 66 2.70 -3.05 -1.32
C LEU A 66 1.89 -2.10 -2.21
N ARG A 67 0.73 -2.55 -2.70
CA ARG A 67 -0.20 -1.75 -3.49
C ARG A 67 -0.74 -0.57 -2.70
N GLN A 68 -1.25 -0.79 -1.49
CA GLN A 68 -1.77 0.30 -0.66
C GLN A 68 -0.70 1.35 -0.32
N TYR A 69 0.52 0.93 0.01
CA TYR A 69 1.61 1.88 0.25
C TYR A 69 1.96 2.65 -1.02
N ARG A 70 2.07 1.97 -2.17
CA ARG A 70 2.31 2.61 -3.47
C ARG A 70 1.22 3.65 -3.77
N ASP A 71 -0.05 3.29 -3.61
CA ASP A 71 -1.19 4.16 -3.89
C ASP A 71 -1.20 5.39 -2.96
N LYS A 72 -0.93 5.20 -1.66
CA LYS A 72 -0.78 6.30 -0.70
C LYS A 72 0.36 7.25 -1.09
N HIS A 73 1.49 6.71 -1.57
CA HIS A 73 2.62 7.50 -2.05
C HIS A 73 2.29 8.27 -3.33
N VAL A 74 1.68 7.60 -4.32
CA VAL A 74 1.23 8.21 -5.57
C VAL A 74 0.24 9.33 -5.27
N ARG A 75 -0.74 9.11 -4.39
CA ARG A 75 -1.70 10.14 -3.97
C ARG A 75 -1.01 11.33 -3.30
N ARG A 76 -0.10 11.10 -2.36
CA ARG A 76 0.62 12.18 -1.68
C ARG A 76 1.47 13.01 -2.65
N ALA A 77 2.15 12.35 -3.58
CA ALA A 77 2.96 13.01 -4.60
C ALA A 77 2.09 13.83 -5.57
N ALA A 78 0.98 13.27 -6.06
CA ALA A 78 0.04 13.95 -6.93
C ALA A 78 -0.59 15.17 -6.25
N LYS A 79 -1.05 15.04 -4.99
CA LYS A 79 -1.56 16.17 -4.19
C LYS A 79 -0.53 17.29 -4.04
N LYS A 80 0.73 16.94 -3.73
CA LYS A 80 1.82 17.93 -3.62
C LYS A 80 2.05 18.66 -4.94
N LYS A 81 2.08 17.93 -6.06
CA LYS A 81 2.26 18.52 -7.39
C LYS A 81 1.11 19.44 -7.79
N ILE A 82 -0.13 19.04 -7.55
CA ILE A 82 -1.31 19.88 -7.79
C ILE A 82 -1.24 21.16 -6.94
N ALA A 83 -0.90 21.04 -5.66
CA ALA A 83 -0.83 22.19 -4.74
C ALA A 83 0.22 23.24 -5.14
N ILE A 84 1.29 22.84 -5.83
CA ILE A 84 2.33 23.77 -6.31
C ILE A 84 2.16 24.15 -7.79
N LEU A 85 1.18 23.57 -8.49
CA LEU A 85 0.98 23.81 -9.92
C LEU A 85 0.51 25.25 -10.12
N ARG A 86 1.19 25.97 -11.02
CA ARG A 86 0.86 27.35 -11.39
C ARG A 86 0.63 27.45 -12.89
N CYS A 87 -0.29 28.33 -13.31
CA CYS A 87 -0.53 28.60 -14.73
C CYS A 87 0.53 29.56 -15.27
N THR A 88 1.68 29.03 -15.67
CA THR A 88 2.82 29.82 -16.21
C THR A 88 2.91 29.83 -17.73
N GLY A 89 2.02 29.12 -18.43
CA GLY A 89 1.96 29.02 -19.90
C GLY A 89 0.52 29.21 -20.38
N THR A 90 0.08 28.46 -21.39
CA THR A 90 -1.34 28.49 -21.78
C THR A 90 -2.22 27.80 -20.74
N VAL A 91 -3.49 28.18 -20.69
CA VAL A 91 -4.49 27.49 -19.86
C VAL A 91 -4.60 26.00 -20.26
N SER A 92 -4.43 25.69 -21.55
CA SER A 92 -4.42 24.31 -22.03
C SER A 92 -3.26 23.50 -21.45
N ASP A 93 -2.04 24.07 -21.41
CA ASP A 93 -0.88 23.41 -20.81
C ASP A 93 -1.05 23.15 -19.30
N TYR A 94 -1.68 24.11 -18.61
CA TYR A 94 -2.02 23.95 -17.21
C TYR A 94 -3.03 22.80 -17.01
N ASN A 95 -4.13 22.82 -17.77
CA ASN A 95 -5.18 21.80 -17.68
C ASN A 95 -4.62 20.40 -17.97
N ASN A 96 -3.80 20.24 -19.02
CA ASN A 96 -3.16 18.97 -19.34
C ASN A 96 -2.29 18.45 -18.19
N LYS A 97 -1.51 19.32 -17.53
CA LYS A 97 -0.68 18.94 -16.37
C LYS A 97 -1.53 18.59 -15.14
N PHE A 98 -2.60 19.34 -14.91
CA PHE A 98 -3.55 19.08 -13.83
C PHE A 98 -4.22 17.72 -14.02
N ASP A 99 -4.74 17.45 -15.22
CA ASP A 99 -5.47 16.21 -15.54
C ASP A 99 -4.58 14.97 -15.36
N VAL A 100 -3.30 15.05 -15.73
CA VAL A 100 -2.34 13.95 -15.50
C VAL A 100 -2.19 13.62 -14.01
N GLU A 101 -2.08 14.63 -13.14
CA GLU A 101 -1.94 14.40 -11.70
C GLU A 101 -3.29 14.03 -11.05
N ALA A 102 -4.41 14.59 -11.52
CA ALA A 102 -5.76 14.21 -11.10
C ALA A 102 -6.10 12.76 -11.47
N LEU A 103 -5.67 12.29 -12.65
CA LEU A 103 -5.84 10.91 -13.08
C LEU A 103 -5.11 9.93 -12.15
N LYS A 104 -3.93 10.30 -11.64
CA LYS A 104 -3.20 9.48 -10.65
C LYS A 104 -3.96 9.37 -9.33
N LEU A 105 -4.70 10.41 -8.92
CA LEU A 105 -5.57 10.35 -7.75
C LEU A 105 -6.76 9.42 -7.97
N LYS A 106 -7.38 9.48 -9.15
CA LYS A 106 -8.51 8.61 -9.50
C LYS A 106 -8.09 7.13 -9.58
N LYS A 107 -6.96 6.84 -10.22
CA LYS A 107 -6.46 5.46 -10.39
C LYS A 107 -5.97 4.83 -9.10
N ALA A 108 -5.33 5.61 -8.22
CA ALA A 108 -4.88 5.11 -6.92
C ALA A 108 -6.03 4.83 -5.92
N GLY A 109 -7.30 4.91 -6.34
CA GLY A 109 -8.47 4.54 -5.55
C GLY A 109 -9.50 3.66 -6.26
N MET A 110 -9.30 3.37 -7.55
CA MET A 110 -10.07 2.34 -8.25
C MET A 110 -9.20 1.11 -8.34
N SER A 111 -9.25 0.38 -7.25
CA SER A 111 -8.51 -0.82 -7.05
C SER A 111 -9.56 -1.91 -6.85
N GLU A 112 -10.24 -2.27 -7.96
CA GLU A 112 -11.13 -3.43 -8.05
C GLU A 112 -10.44 -4.72 -7.56
#